data_AF-A0A1Y1KPV0-F1
#
_entry.id   AF-A0A1Y1KPV0-F1
#
_cell.length_a   1.000
_cell.length_b   1.000
_cell.length_c   1.000
_cell.angle_alpha   90.00
_cell.angle_beta   90.00
_cell.angle_gamma   90.00
#
_symmetry.space_group_name_H-M   'P 1'
#
loop_
_entity.id
_entity.type
_entity.pdbx_description
1 polymer ?
#
loop_
_entity_poly.entity_id
_entity_poly.type
_entity_poly.pdbx_seq_one_letter_code
_entity_poly.pdbx_strand_id
1 'polypeptide(L)'
;IIGYNSFEALPLIDLLKNFRLILSQYDLDPTRLVTPSMNVHDSPTKLNLSLLIKNHYFGNTPISLSPDESILQFISDDLYVRPILKTATLCSQSAPVYLYKFSYQGALGSGKRKQRGVGHSEELPYIWRMANNRNEVNPSDLVTRKRMVTLWANFAK
;
A
#
# COMPACT_ATOMS: atom_id res chain seq x y z
N ILE A 1 -15.04 -1.17 -10.31
CA ILE A 1 -14.60 -0.95 -8.91
C ILE A 1 -13.10 -1.21 -8.82
N ILE A 2 -12.38 -0.47 -7.98
CA ILE A 2 -10.93 -0.60 -7.74
C ILE A 2 -10.64 -0.28 -6.28
N GLY A 3 -9.55 -0.79 -5.71
CA GLY A 3 -9.20 -0.48 -4.33
C GLY A 3 -7.82 -0.96 -3.92
N TYR A 4 -7.46 -0.61 -2.69
CA TYR A 4 -6.16 -0.91 -2.08
C TYR A 4 -6.31 -1.10 -0.57
N ASN A 5 -5.31 -1.69 0.05
CA ASN A 5 -5.20 -1.88 1.50
C ASN A 5 -4.44 -0.73 2.15
N SER A 6 -4.67 -0.49 3.44
CA SER A 6 -4.13 0.70 4.10
C SER A 6 -2.62 0.73 4.28
N PHE A 7 -1.93 -0.41 4.14
CA PHE A 7 -0.48 -0.55 4.31
C PHE A 7 0.08 -1.69 3.45
N GLU A 8 -0.15 -1.60 2.14
CA GLU A 8 0.11 -2.66 1.13
C GLU A 8 1.47 -3.33 1.26
N ALA A 9 2.54 -2.56 1.49
CA ALA A 9 3.90 -3.10 1.53
C ALA A 9 4.22 -3.88 2.81
N LEU A 10 3.32 -3.99 3.78
CA LEU A 10 3.56 -4.67 5.06
C LEU A 10 4.19 -6.08 4.93
N PRO A 11 3.82 -6.95 3.96
CA PRO A 11 4.45 -8.27 3.79
C PRO A 11 5.96 -8.21 3.51
N LEU A 12 6.49 -7.05 3.11
CA LEU A 12 7.91 -6.85 2.84
C LEU A 12 8.73 -6.54 4.10
N ILE A 13 8.11 -6.43 5.28
CA ILE A 13 8.79 -5.97 6.50
C ILE A 13 10.01 -6.82 6.89
N ASP A 14 9.93 -8.15 6.76
CA ASP A 14 11.07 -9.02 7.05
C ASP A 14 12.11 -9.01 5.93
N LEU A 15 11.66 -8.82 4.68
CA LEU A 15 12.54 -8.68 3.53
C LEU A 15 13.35 -7.38 3.58
N LEU A 16 12.76 -6.31 4.12
CA LEU A 16 13.38 -4.99 4.25
C LEU A 16 14.72 -5.07 5.00
N LYS A 17 14.82 -5.94 6.01
CA LYS A 17 16.05 -6.14 6.79
C LYS A 17 17.23 -6.59 5.93
N ASN A 18 16.97 -7.37 4.87
CA ASN A 18 18.01 -7.93 4.00
C ASN A 18 18.55 -6.92 2.98
N PHE A 19 17.76 -5.91 2.61
CA PHE A 19 18.13 -4.94 1.57
C PHE A 19 18.29 -3.52 2.09
N ARG A 20 18.24 -3.33 3.41
CA ARG A 20 18.28 -2.02 4.06
C ARG A 20 19.50 -1.18 3.67
N LEU A 21 20.66 -1.82 3.54
CA LEU A 21 21.89 -1.12 3.12
C LEU A 21 21.81 -0.62 1.68
N ILE A 22 21.09 -1.33 0.79
CA ILE A 22 20.92 -0.93 -0.60
C ILE A 22 20.11 0.38 -0.69
N LEU A 23 19.24 0.67 0.30
CA LEU A 23 18.48 1.92 0.34
C LEU A 23 19.36 3.17 0.47
N SER A 24 20.61 3.04 0.93
CA SER A 24 21.56 4.16 0.97
C SER A 24 21.84 4.76 -0.42
N GLN A 25 21.63 3.99 -1.49
CA GLN A 25 21.76 4.49 -2.86
C GLN A 25 20.75 5.61 -3.18
N TYR A 26 19.60 5.64 -2.50
CA TYR A 26 18.60 6.70 -2.66
C TYR A 26 18.98 7.99 -1.91
N ASP A 27 19.89 7.91 -0.94
CA ASP A 27 20.48 9.10 -0.33
C ASP A 27 21.58 9.70 -1.24
N LEU A 28 22.33 8.84 -1.95
CA LEU A 28 23.35 9.25 -2.92
C LEU A 28 22.76 9.84 -4.19
N ASP A 29 21.68 9.23 -4.70
CA ASP A 29 20.92 9.72 -5.84
C ASP A 29 19.42 9.74 -5.48
N PRO A 30 18.91 10.87 -4.93
CA PRO A 30 17.51 10.98 -4.57
C PRO A 30 16.58 10.87 -5.78
N THR A 31 17.06 11.14 -7.00
CA THR A 31 16.21 11.07 -8.21
C THR A 31 15.65 9.67 -8.46
N ARG A 32 16.22 8.63 -7.83
CA ARG A 32 15.70 7.25 -7.83
C ARG A 32 14.36 7.10 -7.10
N LEU A 33 14.00 8.04 -6.21
CA LEU A 33 12.67 8.12 -5.59
C LEU A 33 11.57 8.52 -6.59
N VAL A 34 11.94 9.13 -7.72
CA VAL A 34 11.01 9.44 -8.80
C VAL A 34 11.00 8.27 -9.78
N THR A 35 9.97 7.43 -9.68
CA THR A 35 9.87 6.24 -10.52
C THR A 35 9.54 6.58 -11.98
N PRO A 36 9.97 5.75 -12.95
CA PRO A 36 9.69 5.98 -14.37
C PRO A 36 8.20 6.17 -14.68
N SER A 37 7.32 5.53 -13.91
CA SER A 37 5.86 5.64 -14.05
C SER A 37 5.31 7.05 -13.78
N MET A 38 6.08 7.94 -13.15
CA MET A 38 5.70 9.35 -12.97
C MET A 38 5.89 10.17 -14.25
N ASN A 39 6.56 9.62 -15.27
CA ASN A 39 6.77 10.24 -16.58
C ASN A 39 7.43 11.63 -16.52
N VAL A 40 8.46 11.78 -15.67
CA VAL A 40 9.23 13.02 -15.50
C VAL A 40 10.60 12.86 -16.15
N HIS A 41 10.87 13.62 -17.21
CA HIS A 41 12.12 13.55 -17.98
C HIS A 41 13.06 14.73 -17.72
N ASP A 42 12.52 15.85 -17.28
CA ASP A 42 13.28 17.06 -16.95
C ASP A 42 14.09 16.86 -15.65
N SER A 43 15.42 16.97 -15.75
CA SER A 43 16.32 16.72 -14.62
C SER A 43 16.09 17.66 -13.42
N PRO A 44 15.96 19.00 -13.58
CA PRO A 44 15.55 19.91 -12.51
C PRO A 44 14.26 19.50 -11.78
N THR A 45 13.18 19.21 -12.50
CA THR A 45 11.89 18.81 -11.91
C THR A 45 12.03 17.46 -11.21
N LYS A 46 12.73 16.50 -11.83
CA LYS A 46 12.98 15.19 -11.22
C LYS A 46 13.72 15.33 -9.89
N LEU A 47 14.74 16.18 -9.83
CA LEU A 47 15.47 16.45 -8.59
C LEU A 47 14.56 17.13 -7.55
N ASN A 48 13.83 18.19 -7.91
CA ASN A 48 12.93 18.87 -6.99
C ASN A 48 11.86 17.93 -6.42
N LEU A 49 11.22 17.12 -7.26
CA LEU A 49 10.25 16.12 -6.84
C LEU A 49 10.88 15.08 -5.91
N SER A 50 12.09 14.62 -6.22
CA SER A 50 12.76 13.65 -5.37
C SER A 50 13.04 14.17 -3.97
N LEU A 51 13.40 15.45 -3.83
CA LEU A 51 13.62 16.09 -2.54
C LEU A 51 12.32 16.26 -1.77
N LEU A 52 11.21 16.57 -2.46
CA LEU A 52 9.88 16.63 -1.85
C LEU A 52 9.43 15.25 -1.33
N ILE A 53 9.60 14.19 -2.14
CA ILE A 53 9.30 12.81 -1.73
C ILE A 53 10.18 12.41 -0.55
N LYS A 54 11.48 12.67 -0.62
CA LYS A 54 12.42 12.36 0.46
C LYS A 54 12.00 13.02 1.76
N ASN A 55 11.73 14.33 1.72
CA ASN A 55 11.31 15.09 2.89
C ASN A 55 9.97 14.61 3.45
N HIS A 56 9.01 14.25 2.59
CA HIS A 56 7.69 13.78 3.02
C HIS A 56 7.75 12.48 3.83
N TYR A 57 8.53 11.49 3.36
CA TYR A 57 8.57 10.16 4.01
C TYR A 57 9.69 10.01 5.05
N PHE A 58 10.81 10.70 4.85
CA PHE A 58 12.05 10.46 5.61
C PHE A 58 12.61 11.71 6.29
N GLY A 59 12.12 12.91 5.92
CA GLY A 59 12.64 14.17 6.44
C GLY A 59 14.15 14.30 6.22
N ASN A 60 14.88 14.57 7.30
CA ASN A 60 16.34 14.67 7.32
C ASN A 60 17.04 13.34 7.64
N THR A 61 16.30 12.27 7.89
CA THR A 61 16.88 10.97 8.24
C THR A 61 17.31 10.23 6.97
N PRO A 62 18.53 9.65 6.93
CA PRO A 62 18.92 8.78 5.83
C PRO A 62 17.92 7.63 5.66
N ILE A 63 17.61 7.26 4.42
CA ILE A 63 16.53 6.30 4.12
C ILE A 63 16.85 4.93 4.74
N SER A 64 18.12 4.50 4.67
CA SER A 64 18.57 3.24 5.30
C SER A 64 18.49 3.24 6.84
N LEU A 65 18.36 4.41 7.47
CA LEU A 65 18.23 4.57 8.92
C LEU A 65 16.80 4.94 9.36
N SER A 66 15.91 5.19 8.40
CA SER A 66 14.53 5.60 8.67
C SER A 66 13.70 4.45 9.22
N PRO A 67 12.67 4.70 10.06
CA PRO A 67 11.82 3.65 10.60
C PRO A 67 11.24 2.74 9.49
N ASP A 68 11.08 1.44 9.79
CA ASP A 68 10.51 0.48 8.83
C ASP A 68 9.14 0.95 8.32
N GLU A 69 8.33 1.54 9.20
CA GLU A 69 7.01 2.07 8.86
C GLU A 69 7.07 3.15 7.77
N SER A 70 8.02 4.09 7.86
CA SER A 70 8.22 5.14 6.86
C SER A 70 8.61 4.56 5.50
N ILE A 71 9.52 3.59 5.48
CA ILE A 71 9.99 2.95 4.25
C ILE A 71 8.86 2.15 3.60
N LEU A 72 8.14 1.35 4.39
CA LEU A 72 7.01 0.56 3.91
C LEU A 72 5.84 1.47 3.49
N GLN A 73 5.64 2.63 4.11
CA GLN A 73 4.62 3.58 3.69
C GLN A 73 4.96 4.18 2.32
N PHE A 74 6.22 4.58 2.11
CA PHE A 74 6.70 5.00 0.78
C PHE A 74 6.49 3.91 -0.28
N ILE A 75 6.88 2.67 0.01
CA ILE A 75 6.70 1.55 -0.92
C ILE A 75 5.21 1.27 -1.20
N SER A 76 4.36 1.35 -0.17
CA SER A 76 2.91 1.19 -0.32
C SER A 76 2.35 2.24 -1.28
N ASP A 77 2.74 3.50 -1.08
CA ASP A 77 2.23 4.60 -1.87
C ASP A 77 2.76 4.58 -3.31
N ASP A 78 4.04 4.28 -3.51
CA ASP A 78 4.65 4.28 -4.82
C ASP A 78 4.22 3.09 -5.70
N LEU A 79 4.19 1.88 -5.13
CA LEU A 79 3.90 0.66 -5.89
C LEU A 79 2.41 0.37 -6.05
N TYR A 80 1.57 0.81 -5.10
CA TYR A 80 0.15 0.45 -5.09
C TYR A 80 -0.75 1.70 -5.11
N VAL A 81 -0.69 2.55 -4.09
CA VAL A 81 -1.73 3.58 -3.89
C VAL A 81 -1.72 4.61 -5.03
N ARG A 82 -0.57 5.21 -5.35
CA ARG A 82 -0.45 6.21 -6.41
C ARG A 82 -0.93 5.70 -7.77
N PRO A 83 -0.46 4.54 -8.30
CA PRO A 83 -0.94 4.04 -9.58
C PRO A 83 -2.43 3.66 -9.56
N ILE A 84 -2.95 3.13 -8.44
CA ILE A 84 -4.39 2.83 -8.29
C ILE A 84 -5.23 4.11 -8.33
N LEU A 85 -4.85 5.15 -7.58
CA LEU A 85 -5.54 6.44 -7.59
C LEU A 85 -5.47 7.12 -8.95
N LYS A 86 -4.30 7.06 -9.63
CA LYS A 86 -4.16 7.60 -10.98
C LYS A 86 -5.07 6.87 -11.97
N THR A 87 -5.12 5.54 -11.89
CA THR A 87 -6.01 4.72 -12.74
C THR A 87 -7.47 5.06 -12.48
N ALA A 88 -7.89 5.15 -11.21
CA ALA A 88 -9.25 5.54 -10.85
C ALA A 88 -9.62 6.92 -11.42
N THR A 89 -8.70 7.89 -11.33
CA THR A 89 -8.89 9.26 -11.85
C THR A 89 -8.98 9.31 -13.37
N LEU A 90 -8.20 8.49 -14.09
CA LEU A 90 -8.26 8.45 -15.55
C LEU A 90 -9.55 7.77 -16.02
N CYS A 91 -9.91 6.62 -15.44
CA CYS A 91 -11.13 5.90 -15.78
C CYS A 91 -12.39 6.72 -15.48
N SER A 92 -12.38 7.53 -14.41
CA SER A 92 -13.54 8.34 -14.01
C SER A 92 -13.92 9.43 -15.02
N GLN A 93 -13.04 9.74 -15.97
CA GLN A 93 -13.33 10.66 -17.07
C GLN A 93 -14.31 10.07 -18.09
N SER A 94 -14.48 8.74 -18.10
CA SER A 94 -15.23 8.02 -19.14
C SER A 94 -16.25 7.02 -18.59
N ALA A 95 -16.17 6.67 -17.30
CA ALA A 95 -17.08 5.71 -16.68
C ALA A 95 -17.22 5.99 -15.16
N PRO A 96 -18.34 5.57 -14.53
CA PRO A 96 -18.44 5.58 -13.07
C PRO A 96 -17.34 4.73 -12.42
N VAL A 97 -16.60 5.32 -11.48
CA VAL A 97 -15.55 4.63 -10.73
C VAL A 97 -15.91 4.59 -9.24
N TYR A 98 -15.87 3.39 -8.68
CA TYR A 98 -15.97 3.15 -7.24
C TYR A 98 -14.60 2.77 -6.71
N LEU A 99 -14.09 3.54 -5.76
CA LEU A 99 -12.81 3.33 -5.10
C LEU A 99 -13.05 2.88 -3.65
N TYR A 100 -12.34 1.86 -3.18
CA TYR A 100 -12.33 1.50 -1.76
C TYR A 100 -10.90 1.49 -1.19
N LYS A 101 -10.79 1.78 0.11
CA LYS A 101 -9.59 1.54 0.91
C LYS A 101 -9.94 0.56 2.03
N PHE A 102 -9.37 -0.63 2.01
CA PHE A 102 -9.58 -1.60 3.08
C PHE A 102 -8.58 -1.35 4.22
N SER A 103 -9.10 -1.12 5.44
CA SER A 103 -8.28 -0.76 6.61
C SER A 103 -8.65 -1.57 7.86
N TYR A 104 -9.47 -2.60 7.73
CA TYR A 104 -9.90 -3.42 8.86
C TYR A 104 -8.86 -4.50 9.18
N GLN A 105 -8.18 -4.34 10.31
CA GLN A 105 -7.20 -5.31 10.82
C GLN A 105 -7.91 -6.28 11.78
N GLY A 106 -8.30 -7.44 11.27
CA GLY A 106 -8.99 -8.50 12.01
C GLY A 106 -8.29 -9.85 11.94
N ALA A 107 -8.86 -10.86 12.61
CA ALA A 107 -8.24 -12.17 12.74
C ALA A 107 -8.20 -12.92 11.40
N LEU A 108 -9.15 -12.64 10.50
CA LEU A 108 -9.17 -13.26 9.17
C LEU A 108 -8.02 -12.80 8.26
N GLY A 109 -7.42 -11.64 8.49
CA GLY A 109 -6.23 -11.18 7.75
C GLY A 109 -4.95 -11.85 8.28
N SER A 110 -3.90 -11.07 8.53
CA SER A 110 -2.65 -11.59 9.12
C SER A 110 -2.70 -11.72 10.66
N GLY A 111 -3.87 -11.68 11.28
CA GLY A 111 -4.04 -11.90 12.72
C GLY A 111 -3.36 -10.85 13.62
N LYS A 112 -3.04 -11.25 14.86
CA LYS A 112 -2.40 -10.39 15.85
C LYS A 112 -0.93 -10.12 15.49
N ARG A 113 -0.59 -8.85 15.31
CA ARG A 113 0.77 -8.35 15.05
C ARG A 113 0.97 -6.96 15.65
N LYS A 114 2.22 -6.49 15.70
CA LYS A 114 2.55 -5.16 16.24
C LYS A 114 2.25 -4.03 15.25
N GLN A 115 2.43 -4.29 13.96
CA GLN A 115 2.27 -3.31 12.89
C GLN A 115 0.79 -2.98 12.69
N ARG A 116 0.51 -1.70 12.52
CA ARG A 116 -0.83 -1.18 12.21
C ARG A 116 -1.05 -1.14 10.71
N GLY A 117 -2.32 -1.14 10.32
CA GLY A 117 -2.72 -1.10 8.92
C GLY A 117 -2.74 -2.48 8.29
N VAL A 118 -3.28 -2.57 7.08
CA VAL A 118 -3.59 -3.83 6.41
C VAL A 118 -2.64 -4.05 5.24
N GLY A 119 -1.91 -5.16 5.26
CA GLY A 119 -0.97 -5.56 4.22
C GLY A 119 -1.63 -6.07 2.95
N HIS A 120 -0.82 -6.26 1.92
CA HIS A 120 -1.27 -6.87 0.68
C HIS A 120 -1.98 -8.21 0.91
N SER A 121 -3.11 -8.41 0.23
CA SER A 121 -3.93 -9.62 0.29
C SER A 121 -4.63 -9.94 1.62
N GLU A 122 -4.51 -9.11 2.64
CA GLU A 122 -5.17 -9.34 3.93
C GLU A 122 -6.70 -9.13 3.91
N GLU A 123 -7.22 -8.48 2.87
CA GLU A 123 -8.65 -8.30 2.62
C GLU A 123 -9.29 -9.54 1.97
N LEU A 124 -8.50 -10.36 1.26
CA LEU A 124 -9.01 -11.51 0.51
C LEU A 124 -9.82 -12.49 1.38
N PRO A 125 -9.41 -12.84 2.62
CA PRO A 125 -10.18 -13.74 3.48
C PRO A 125 -11.56 -13.21 3.93
N TYR A 126 -11.83 -11.92 3.72
CA TYR A 126 -13.14 -11.29 3.92
C TYR A 126 -14.05 -11.37 2.68
N ILE A 127 -13.53 -11.82 1.54
CA ILE A 127 -14.28 -12.06 0.31
C ILE A 127 -14.36 -13.57 0.04
N TRP A 128 -13.24 -14.27 0.13
CA TRP A 128 -13.11 -15.70 -0.16
C TRP A 128 -12.85 -16.53 1.09
N ARG A 129 -13.33 -17.78 1.09
CA ARG A 129 -12.95 -18.77 2.10
C ARG A 129 -11.59 -19.38 1.74
N MET A 130 -10.53 -18.86 2.34
CA MET A 130 -9.16 -19.33 2.11
C MET A 130 -8.90 -20.65 2.84
N ALA A 131 -8.46 -21.69 2.12
CA ALA A 131 -8.29 -23.04 2.65
C ALA A 131 -7.24 -23.15 3.77
N ASN A 132 -6.26 -22.25 3.79
CA ASN A 132 -5.18 -22.19 4.78
C ASN A 132 -5.48 -21.27 5.97
N ASN A 133 -6.62 -20.59 6.01
CA ASN A 133 -6.96 -19.70 7.11
C ASN A 133 -7.65 -20.48 8.24
N ARG A 134 -6.90 -20.73 9.31
CA ARG A 134 -7.35 -21.44 10.52
C ARG A 134 -7.70 -20.51 11.68
N ASN A 135 -7.73 -19.20 11.44
CA ASN A 135 -7.91 -18.22 12.50
C ASN A 135 -9.36 -18.25 13.03
N GLU A 136 -9.51 -18.12 14.34
CA GLU A 136 -10.82 -17.98 14.97
C GLU A 136 -11.49 -16.69 14.50
N VAL A 137 -12.67 -16.83 13.91
CA VAL A 137 -13.44 -15.71 13.37
C VAL A 137 -14.24 -15.07 14.51
N ASN A 138 -13.99 -13.79 14.79
CA ASN A 138 -14.77 -13.05 15.78
C ASN A 138 -15.99 -12.34 15.14
N PRO A 139 -16.95 -11.83 15.94
CA PRO A 139 -18.14 -11.16 15.40
C PRO A 139 -17.82 -9.95 14.50
N SER A 140 -16.77 -9.19 14.79
CA SER A 140 -16.35 -8.05 13.97
C SER A 140 -15.80 -8.50 12.60
N ASP A 141 -15.09 -9.62 12.56
CA ASP A 141 -14.63 -10.24 11.30
C ASP A 141 -15.83 -10.65 10.43
N LEU A 142 -16.89 -11.22 11.04
CA LEU A 142 -18.12 -11.59 10.33
C LEU A 142 -18.84 -10.36 9.75
N VAL A 143 -18.90 -9.27 10.51
CA VAL A 143 -19.47 -8.00 10.03
C VAL A 143 -18.68 -7.46 8.84
N THR A 144 -17.35 -7.43 8.93
CA THR A 144 -16.50 -6.95 7.83
C THR A 144 -16.58 -7.87 6.61
N ARG A 145 -16.60 -9.19 6.80
CA ARG A 145 -16.84 -10.16 5.71
C ARG A 145 -18.19 -9.91 5.03
N LYS A 146 -19.26 -9.73 5.80
CA LYS A 146 -20.58 -9.39 5.24
C LYS A 146 -20.53 -8.09 4.43
N ARG A 147 -19.84 -7.05 4.91
CA ARG A 147 -19.66 -5.79 4.18
C ARG A 147 -18.92 -6.00 2.86
N MET A 148 -17.79 -6.71 2.86
CA MET A 148 -16.97 -6.96 1.67
C MET A 148 -17.72 -7.79 0.62
N VAL A 149 -18.37 -8.88 1.04
CA VAL A 149 -19.18 -9.70 0.13
C VAL A 149 -20.35 -8.90 -0.44
N THR A 150 -21.05 -8.12 0.39
CA THR A 150 -22.17 -7.28 -0.07
C THR A 150 -21.71 -6.22 -1.06
N LEU A 151 -20.59 -5.54 -0.78
CA LEU A 151 -20.01 -4.52 -1.65
C LEU A 151 -19.69 -5.08 -3.04
N TRP A 152 -19.00 -6.22 -3.11
CA TRP A 152 -18.65 -6.84 -4.39
C TRP A 152 -19.86 -7.45 -5.10
N ALA A 153 -20.76 -8.12 -4.37
CA ALA A 153 -21.95 -8.74 -4.96
C ALA A 153 -22.94 -7.70 -5.51
N ASN A 154 -23.09 -6.55 -4.85
CA ASN A 154 -23.94 -5.47 -5.35
C ASN A 154 -23.32 -4.76 -6.55
N PHE A 155 -21.99 -4.68 -6.65
CA PHE A 155 -21.33 -4.12 -7.83
C PHE A 155 -21.47 -5.04 -9.06
N ALA A 156 -21.58 -6.35 -8.85
CA ALA A 156 -21.68 -7.34 -9.93
C ALA A 156 -23.12 -7.53 -10.48
N LYS A 157 -24.14 -7.11 -9.73
CA LYS A 157 -25.56 -7.17 -10.13
C LYS A 157 -25.93 -5.93 -10.93
#